data_AF-A0A1U7W2X6-F1
#
_entry.id   AF-A0A1U7W2X6-F1
#
_cell.length_a   1.000
_cell.length_b   1.000
_cell.length_c   1.000
_cell.angle_alpha   90.00
_cell.angle_beta   90.00
_cell.angle_gamma   90.00
#
_symmetry.space_group_name_H-M   'P 1'
#
loop_
_entity.id
_entity.type
_entity.pdbx_description
1 polymer ?
#
loop_
_entity_poly.entity_id
_entity_poly.type
_entity_poly.pdbx_seq_one_letter_code
_entity_poly.pdbx_strand_id
1 'polypeptide(L)'
;MSLFNSLTSILNQNKFEGPNYVDWKRNLDIVLTTEGYKFVITEECPEKPNEDATDDQSMWSAYDMLESLKEMFGEQNCAAKKTTMKALLNTKMAEGSSIRDHVLKMMGI
;
A
#
# COMPACT_ATOMS: atom_id res chain seq x y z
N MET A 1 -1.90 -9.60 29.11
CA MET A 1 -2.08 -8.63 28.01
C MET A 1 -2.36 -9.42 26.75
N SER A 2 -3.49 -9.19 26.06
CA SER A 2 -3.77 -9.87 24.80
C SER A 2 -2.87 -9.32 23.69
N LEU A 3 -2.42 -10.21 22.80
CA LEU A 3 -1.65 -9.86 21.59
C LEU A 3 -2.39 -8.79 20.75
N PHE A 4 -3.73 -8.83 20.80
CA PHE A 4 -4.66 -7.85 20.24
C PHE A 4 -4.27 -6.39 20.52
N ASN A 5 -3.90 -6.05 21.75
CA ASN A 5 -3.56 -4.66 22.10
C ASN A 5 -2.18 -4.24 21.56
N SER A 6 -1.25 -5.20 21.46
CA SER A 6 0.09 -4.95 20.93
C SER A 6 0.07 -4.73 19.42
N LEU A 7 -0.69 -5.53 18.67
CA LEU A 7 -0.76 -5.44 17.20
C LEU A 7 -1.64 -4.30 16.71
N THR A 8 -2.73 -3.97 17.42
CA THR A 8 -3.54 -2.77 17.11
C THR A 8 -2.75 -1.47 17.32
N SER A 9 -1.77 -1.46 18.22
CA SER A 9 -0.88 -0.30 18.39
C SER A 9 -0.05 0.02 17.13
N ILE A 10 0.29 -0.99 16.32
CA ILE A 10 1.02 -0.81 15.05
C ILE A 10 0.19 -0.03 14.04
N LEU A 11 -1.12 -0.32 13.96
CA LEU A 11 -2.05 0.42 13.10
C LEU A 11 -2.28 1.86 13.60
N ASN A 12 -2.30 2.06 14.92
CA ASN A 12 -2.43 3.39 15.51
C ASN A 12 -1.19 4.27 15.30
N GLN A 13 0.00 3.66 15.25
CA GLN A 13 1.27 4.36 14.99
C GLN A 13 1.47 4.63 13.49
N ASN A 14 0.98 3.74 12.62
CA ASN A 14 1.12 3.85 11.15
C ASN A 14 -0.25 4.06 10.50
N LYS A 15 -0.88 5.20 10.80
CA LYS A 15 -2.17 5.56 10.21
C LYS A 15 -2.02 5.78 8.70
N PHE A 16 -3.12 5.57 7.98
CA PHE A 16 -3.14 5.82 6.55
C PHE A 16 -3.03 7.32 6.26
N GLU A 17 -2.01 7.73 5.51
CA GLU A 17 -1.75 9.13 5.11
C GLU A 17 -1.82 9.33 3.59
N GLY A 18 -2.00 8.24 2.82
CA GLY A 18 -1.97 8.26 1.35
C GLY A 18 -0.63 7.75 0.81
N PRO A 19 0.47 8.53 0.89
CA PRO A 19 1.78 8.13 0.38
C PRO A 19 2.34 6.83 0.99
N ASN A 20 1.92 6.49 2.21
CA ASN A 20 2.35 5.30 2.93
C ASN A 20 1.47 4.06 2.67
N TYR A 21 0.62 4.07 1.64
CA TYR A 21 -0.34 3.00 1.34
C TYR A 21 0.26 1.58 1.40
N VAL A 22 1.45 1.38 0.81
CA VAL A 22 2.10 0.06 0.75
C VAL A 22 2.42 -0.46 2.15
N ASP A 23 3.01 0.39 3.00
CA ASP A 23 3.38 0.02 4.37
C ASP A 23 2.14 -0.13 5.26
N TRP A 24 1.19 0.79 5.13
CA TRP A 24 -0.10 0.72 5.84
C TRP A 24 -0.85 -0.58 5.51
N LYS A 25 -0.96 -0.94 4.22
CA LYS A 25 -1.61 -2.16 3.76
C LYS A 25 -0.90 -3.41 4.28
N ARG A 26 0.44 -3.42 4.28
CA ARG A 26 1.23 -4.53 4.82
C ARG A 26 0.95 -4.71 6.32
N ASN A 27 0.93 -3.62 7.08
CA ASN A 27 0.63 -3.67 8.51
C ASN A 27 -0.79 -4.19 8.76
N LEU A 28 -1.77 -3.74 7.97
CA LEU A 28 -3.14 -4.23 8.01
C LEU A 28 -3.23 -5.74 7.71
N ASP A 29 -2.56 -6.22 6.66
CA ASP A 29 -2.56 -7.65 6.29
C ASP A 29 -1.95 -8.53 7.39
N ILE A 30 -0.87 -8.05 8.05
CA ILE A 30 -0.27 -8.76 9.19
C ILE A 30 -1.29 -8.90 10.32
N VAL A 31 -1.92 -7.80 10.75
CA VAL A 31 -2.90 -7.81 11.84
C VAL A 31 -4.09 -8.71 11.52
N LEU A 32 -4.66 -8.60 10.32
CA LEU A 32 -5.80 -9.44 9.92
C LEU A 32 -5.42 -10.91 9.78
N THR A 33 -4.20 -11.22 9.35
CA THR A 33 -3.71 -12.61 9.27
C THR A 33 -3.52 -13.21 10.66
N THR A 34 -2.89 -12.46 11.59
CA THR A 34 -2.68 -12.95 12.96
C THR A 34 -3.97 -13.20 13.71
N GLU A 35 -5.01 -12.42 13.41
CA GLU A 35 -6.31 -12.51 14.07
C GLU A 35 -7.31 -13.42 13.31
N GLY A 36 -6.91 -14.02 12.18
CA GLY A 36 -7.77 -14.90 11.39
C GLY A 36 -8.89 -14.19 10.62
N TYR A 37 -8.82 -12.87 10.47
CA TYR A 37 -9.81 -12.04 9.77
C TYR A 37 -9.39 -11.64 8.35
N LYS A 38 -8.38 -12.29 7.77
CA LYS A 38 -7.89 -11.97 6.42
C LYS A 38 -9.00 -12.04 5.34
N PHE A 39 -9.98 -12.91 5.53
CA PHE A 39 -11.13 -13.06 4.63
C PHE A 39 -11.89 -11.73 4.42
N VAL A 40 -11.95 -10.86 5.43
CA VAL A 40 -12.66 -9.57 5.38
C VAL A 40 -12.16 -8.66 4.24
N ILE A 41 -10.88 -8.76 3.88
CA ILE A 41 -10.27 -7.94 2.82
C ILE A 41 -9.87 -8.73 1.57
N THR A 42 -10.19 -10.02 1.53
CA THR A 42 -9.79 -10.93 0.44
C THR A 42 -11.01 -11.50 -0.29
N GLU A 43 -12.11 -11.71 0.42
CA GLU A 43 -13.34 -12.21 -0.16
C GLU A 43 -14.21 -11.05 -0.62
N GLU A 44 -14.66 -11.14 -1.87
CA GLU A 44 -15.66 -10.24 -2.43
C GLU A 44 -17.00 -10.47 -1.72
N CYS A 45 -17.78 -9.41 -1.51
CA CYS A 45 -19.08 -9.54 -0.85
C CYS A 45 -19.95 -10.53 -1.62
N PRO A 46 -20.52 -11.57 -0.98
CA PRO A 46 -21.37 -12.51 -1.69
C PRO A 46 -22.55 -11.76 -2.34
N GLU A 47 -22.85 -12.08 -3.61
CA GLU A 47 -24.03 -11.56 -4.28
C GLU A 47 -25.27 -11.88 -3.44
N LYS A 48 -26.10 -10.85 -3.18
CA LYS A 48 -27.34 -11.02 -2.43
C LYS A 48 -28.21 -12.11 -3.11
N PRO A 49 -28.85 -13.01 -2.35
CA PRO A 49 -29.85 -13.92 -2.92
C PRO A 49 -30.98 -13.10 -3.54
N ASN A 50 -31.47 -13.55 -4.69
CA ASN A 50 -32.33 -12.80 -5.59
C ASN A 50 -33.75 -12.52 -5.06
N GLU A 51 -34.24 -11.35 -5.49
CA GLU A 51 -35.63 -10.93 -5.72
C GLU A 51 -36.49 -10.50 -4.50
N ASP A 52 -36.76 -9.19 -4.47
CA ASP A 52 -37.85 -8.47 -3.80
C ASP A 52 -37.56 -7.61 -2.54
N ALA A 53 -36.29 -7.34 -2.24
CA ALA A 53 -35.93 -6.27 -1.29
C ALA A 53 -35.33 -5.06 -2.02
N THR A 54 -36.14 -4.02 -2.19
CA THR A 54 -35.67 -2.66 -2.45
C THR A 54 -34.87 -2.22 -1.22
N ASP A 55 -33.55 -2.28 -1.32
CA ASP A 55 -32.70 -1.43 -0.49
C ASP A 55 -31.38 -1.19 -1.21
N ASP A 56 -31.38 -0.08 -1.94
CA ASP A 56 -30.36 0.43 -2.85
C ASP A 56 -29.18 1.02 -2.07
N GLN A 57 -28.80 0.38 -0.98
CA GLN A 57 -27.55 0.64 -0.29
C GLN A 57 -26.64 -0.54 -0.59
N SER A 58 -25.91 -0.43 -1.71
CA SER A 58 -24.71 -1.23 -1.91
C SER A 58 -23.79 -0.95 -0.73
N MET A 59 -23.84 -1.81 0.28
CA MET A 59 -22.97 -1.72 1.43
C MET A 59 -21.57 -2.04 0.92
N TRP A 60 -20.71 -1.03 0.84
CA TRP A 60 -19.32 -1.23 0.47
C TRP A 60 -18.71 -2.26 1.41
N SER A 61 -18.20 -3.34 0.85
CA SER A 61 -17.44 -4.31 1.62
C SER A 61 -16.07 -3.73 1.96
N ALA A 62 -15.41 -4.33 2.95
CA ALA A 62 -14.03 -3.97 3.25
C ALA A 62 -13.10 -4.27 2.07
N TYR A 63 -13.44 -5.25 1.22
CA TYR A 63 -12.78 -5.49 -0.05
C TYR A 63 -12.94 -4.29 -1.02
N ASP A 64 -14.17 -3.81 -1.25
CA ASP A 64 -14.44 -2.68 -2.16
C ASP A 64 -13.72 -1.39 -1.73
N MET A 65 -13.73 -1.11 -0.42
CA MET A 65 -12.99 0.01 0.15
C MET A 65 -11.48 -0.13 -0.07
N LEU A 66 -10.93 -1.33 0.15
CA LEU A 66 -9.50 -1.57 -0.02
C LEU A 66 -9.06 -1.48 -1.49
N GLU A 67 -9.89 -1.96 -2.42
CA GLU A 67 -9.61 -1.90 -3.85
C GLU A 67 -9.66 -0.46 -4.36
N SER A 68 -10.63 0.35 -3.93
CA SER A 68 -10.67 1.79 -4.24
C SER A 68 -9.43 2.53 -3.72
N LEU A 69 -8.97 2.20 -2.50
CA LEU A 69 -7.72 2.76 -1.97
C LEU A 69 -6.49 2.31 -2.77
N LYS A 70 -6.49 1.07 -3.28
CA LYS A 70 -5.42 0.54 -4.14
C LYS A 70 -5.35 1.30 -5.46
N GLU A 71 -6.50 1.59 -6.07
CA GLU A 71 -6.57 2.39 -7.30
C GLU A 71 -6.03 3.81 -7.08
N MET A 72 -6.41 4.44 -5.96
CA MET A 72 -6.00 5.82 -5.67
C MET A 72 -4.53 5.95 -5.22
N PHE A 73 -4.00 4.99 -4.47
CA PHE A 73 -2.73 5.14 -3.75
C PHE A 73 -1.70 4.02 -3.99
N GLY A 74 -2.11 2.90 -4.59
CA GLY A 74 -1.25 1.75 -4.86
C GLY A 74 -0.06 2.08 -5.77
N GLU A 75 -0.21 3.07 -6.65
CA GLU A 75 0.83 3.45 -7.61
C GLU A 75 1.72 4.63 -7.17
N GLN A 76 1.40 5.34 -6.08
CA GLN A 76 2.17 6.54 -5.70
C GLN A 76 3.62 6.24 -5.32
N ASN A 77 3.86 5.11 -4.63
CA ASN A 77 5.22 4.61 -4.42
C ASN A 77 5.90 4.18 -5.74
N CYS A 78 5.13 3.63 -6.68
CA CYS A 78 5.62 3.21 -7.98
C CYS A 78 6.07 4.39 -8.84
N ALA A 79 5.37 5.52 -8.81
CA ALA A 79 5.77 6.73 -9.52
C ALA A 79 7.10 7.29 -9.01
N ALA A 80 7.27 7.39 -7.69
CA ALA A 80 8.53 7.80 -7.06
C ALA A 80 9.66 6.81 -7.42
N LYS A 81 9.43 5.51 -7.24
CA LYS A 81 10.39 4.45 -7.57
C LYS A 81 10.77 4.45 -9.06
N LYS A 82 9.80 4.61 -9.96
CA LYS A 82 10.02 4.73 -11.41
C LYS A 82 10.85 5.97 -11.72
N THR A 83 10.61 7.09 -11.04
CA THR A 83 11.35 8.34 -11.22
C THR A 83 12.80 8.19 -10.78
N THR A 84 13.03 7.70 -9.56
CA THR A 84 14.38 7.40 -9.04
C THR A 84 15.10 6.40 -9.93
N MET A 85 14.44 5.31 -10.33
CA MET A 85 15.05 4.28 -11.20
C MET A 85 15.38 4.83 -12.58
N LYS A 86 14.52 5.67 -13.16
CA LYS A 86 14.78 6.38 -14.41
C LYS A 86 15.96 7.35 -14.26
N ALA A 87 16.05 8.10 -13.16
CA ALA A 87 17.18 8.98 -12.90
C ALA A 87 18.48 8.18 -12.79
N LEU A 88 18.49 7.06 -12.06
CA LEU A 88 19.64 6.19 -11.90
C LEU A 88 20.13 5.63 -13.24
N LEU A 89 19.22 5.06 -14.05
CA LEU A 89 19.56 4.48 -15.36
C LEU A 89 20.02 5.52 -16.39
N ASN A 90 19.53 6.76 -16.29
CA ASN A 90 19.89 7.83 -17.22
C ASN A 90 21.09 8.67 -16.77
N THR A 91 21.64 8.44 -15.57
CA THR A 91 22.80 9.20 -15.11
C THR A 91 24.05 8.71 -15.84
N LYS A 92 24.69 9.62 -16.59
CA LYS A 92 25.94 9.35 -17.32
C LYS A 92 27.09 10.06 -16.63
N MET A 93 28.28 9.45 -16.64
CA MET A 93 29.51 10.15 -16.25
C MET A 93 29.88 11.19 -17.31
N ALA A 94 30.33 12.36 -16.87
CA ALA A 94 30.97 13.30 -17.79
C ALA A 94 32.37 12.78 -18.15
N GLU A 95 32.80 13.01 -19.39
CA GLU A 95 34.12 12.57 -19.85
C GLU A 95 35.23 13.24 -19.02
N GLY A 96 36.18 12.44 -18.52
CA GLY A 96 37.23 12.89 -17.60
C GLY A 96 36.80 13.13 -16.15
N SER A 97 35.53 12.89 -15.78
CA SER A 97 35.06 13.06 -14.39
C SER A 97 35.46 11.90 -13.47
N SER A 98 35.60 12.20 -12.17
CA SER A 98 35.95 11.23 -11.13
C SER A 98 34.82 10.21 -10.90
N ILE A 99 35.18 8.92 -10.93
CA ILE A 99 34.26 7.81 -10.65
C ILE A 99 33.68 7.92 -9.23
N ARG A 100 34.52 8.29 -8.25
CA ARG A 100 34.10 8.45 -6.85
C ARG A 100 32.99 9.49 -6.71
N ASP A 101 33.14 10.62 -7.40
CA ASP A 101 32.19 11.73 -7.31
C ASP A 101 30.87 11.35 -8.02
N HIS A 102 30.95 10.57 -9.11
CA HIS A 102 29.78 9.99 -9.75
C HIS A 102 29.01 9.01 -8.86
N VAL A 103 29.71 8.14 -8.11
CA VAL A 103 29.09 7.21 -7.15
C VAL A 103 28.39 7.97 -6.02
N LEU A 104 29.04 9.01 -5.47
CA LEU A 104 28.43 9.86 -4.45
C LEU A 104 27.16 10.54 -4.96
N LYS A 105 27.17 11.00 -6.22
CA LYS A 105 25.98 11.54 -6.88
C LYS A 105 24.88 10.49 -7.02
N MET A 106 25.20 9.27 -7.45
CA MET A 106 24.21 8.18 -7.60
C MET A 106 23.60 7.75 -6.26
N MET A 107 24.37 7.80 -5.17
CA MET A 107 23.84 7.51 -3.83
C MET A 107 22.81 8.55 -3.33
N GLY A 108 22.82 9.75 -3.89
CA GLY A 108 21.89 10.83 -3.53
C GLY A 108 20.67 10.97 -4.44
N ILE A 109 20.50 10.06 -5.42
CA ILE A 109 19.31 9.96 -6.30
C ILE A 109 18.21 9.19 -5.58
#